data_AF-A0A9N9BPG5-F1
#
_entry.id   AF-A0A9N9BPG5-F1
#
_cell.length_a   1.000
_cell.length_b   1.000
_cell.length_c   1.000
_cell.angle_alpha   90.00
_cell.angle_beta   90.00
_cell.angle_gamma   90.00
#
_symmetry.space_group_name_H-M   'P 1'
#
loop_
_entity.id
_entity.type
_entity.pdbx_description
1 polymer ?
#
loop_
_entity_poly.entity_id
_entity_poly.type
_entity_poly.pdbx_seq_one_letter_code
_entity_poly.pdbx_strand_id
1 'polypeptide(L)'
;MQICNEARREIAENGNLMCLNLNNKLFSSKAIKPLTEVLCNNTALTNLNLNNNMLGEYVGNSLAEALCKNTTSKNLNLGNSYSIDELAGKALAEALCKNTTLTNLDLCGNRLGELVNKELAEALCKNTTLIDLYLSSNSLGGS
;
A
#
# COMPACT_ATOMS: atom_id res chain seq x y z
N MET A 1 -9.30 -3.73 -18.82
CA MET A 1 -9.01 -5.16 -19.12
C MET A 1 -7.52 -5.38 -19.33
N GLN A 2 -6.85 -4.56 -20.14
CA GLN A 2 -5.44 -4.73 -20.50
C GLN A 2 -4.48 -4.71 -19.29
N ILE A 3 -4.67 -3.78 -18.35
CA ILE A 3 -3.77 -3.60 -17.21
C ILE A 3 -3.95 -4.66 -16.10
N CYS A 4 -5.16 -5.18 -15.83
CA CYS A 4 -5.34 -6.32 -14.93
C CYS A 4 -4.64 -7.57 -15.45
N ASN A 5 -4.64 -7.75 -16.78
CA ASN A 5 -3.92 -8.84 -17.42
C ASN A 5 -2.42 -8.60 -17.37
N GLU A 6 -1.95 -7.35 -17.44
CA GLU A 6 -0.53 -7.01 -17.39
C GLU A 6 0.06 -7.25 -15.99
N ALA A 7 -0.62 -6.79 -14.93
CA ALA A 7 -0.23 -7.12 -13.55
C ALA A 7 -0.29 -8.63 -13.31
N ARG A 8 -1.41 -9.29 -13.66
CA ARG A 8 -1.51 -10.75 -13.54
C ARG A 8 -0.45 -11.49 -14.34
N ARG A 9 -0.11 -11.01 -15.53
CA ARG A 9 0.89 -11.62 -16.41
C ARG A 9 2.29 -11.44 -15.85
N GLU A 10 2.69 -10.23 -15.48
CA GLU A 10 3.99 -9.99 -14.85
C GLU A 10 4.15 -10.89 -13.62
N ILE A 11 3.11 -10.97 -12.78
CA ILE A 11 3.12 -11.80 -11.57
C ILE A 11 3.07 -13.31 -11.86
N ALA A 12 2.27 -13.76 -12.83
CA ALA A 12 2.13 -15.18 -13.17
C ALA A 12 3.33 -15.73 -13.96
N GLU A 13 3.97 -14.90 -14.79
CA GLU A 13 5.17 -15.27 -15.54
C GLU A 13 6.43 -15.30 -14.67
N ASN A 14 6.39 -14.71 -13.47
CA ASN A 14 7.51 -14.68 -12.53
C ASN A 14 7.08 -14.98 -11.09
N GLY A 15 6.96 -16.27 -10.76
CA GLY A 15 6.78 -16.73 -9.37
C GLY A 15 7.91 -16.30 -8.41
N ASN A 16 9.01 -15.76 -8.93
CA ASN A 16 10.16 -15.23 -8.18
C ASN A 16 10.32 -13.70 -8.29
N LEU A 17 9.32 -12.96 -8.79
CA LEU A 17 9.41 -11.49 -8.88
C LEU A 17 9.55 -10.89 -7.48
N MET A 18 10.74 -10.40 -7.18
CA MET A 18 11.03 -9.67 -5.96
C MET A 18 10.55 -8.22 -6.05
N CYS A 19 10.46 -7.66 -7.26
CA CYS A 19 10.17 -6.24 -7.48
C CYS A 19 9.11 -6.03 -8.56
N LEU A 20 7.97 -5.46 -8.20
CA LEU A 20 6.89 -5.11 -9.12
C LEU A 20 6.71 -3.60 -9.16
N ASN A 21 6.89 -2.99 -10.35
CA ASN A 21 6.75 -1.56 -10.53
C ASN A 21 5.59 -1.24 -11.48
N LEU A 22 4.54 -0.65 -10.92
CA LEU A 22 3.34 -0.26 -11.63
C LEU A 22 3.05 1.23 -11.47
N ASN A 23 4.08 2.05 -11.27
CA ASN A 23 3.95 3.51 -11.20
C ASN A 23 3.35 4.10 -12.50
N ASN A 24 2.50 5.13 -12.38
CA ASN A 24 1.95 5.91 -13.49
C ASN A 24 1.16 5.05 -14.50
N LYS A 25 0.41 4.06 -14.01
CA LYS A 25 -0.41 3.19 -14.87
C LYS A 25 -1.87 3.62 -14.95
N LEU A 26 -2.27 4.66 -14.21
CA LEU A 26 -3.65 5.18 -14.18
C LEU A 26 -4.66 4.05 -13.99
N PHE A 27 -4.49 3.26 -12.93
CA PHE A 27 -5.41 2.17 -12.63
C PHE A 27 -6.85 2.68 -12.56
N SER A 28 -7.78 1.86 -13.04
CA SER A 28 -9.18 1.98 -12.65
C SER A 28 -9.40 1.16 -11.39
N SER A 29 -10.42 1.48 -10.58
CA SER A 29 -10.79 0.74 -9.36
C SER A 29 -10.92 -0.77 -9.54
N LYS A 30 -11.14 -1.26 -10.77
CA LYS A 30 -11.18 -2.69 -11.13
C LYS A 30 -9.83 -3.43 -10.99
N ALA A 31 -8.72 -2.71 -10.92
CA ALA A 31 -7.38 -3.29 -10.80
C ALA A 31 -6.98 -3.63 -9.36
N ILE A 32 -7.72 -3.15 -8.36
CA ILE A 32 -7.38 -3.34 -6.94
C ILE A 32 -7.49 -4.80 -6.52
N LYS A 33 -8.58 -5.47 -6.88
CA LYS A 33 -8.79 -6.85 -6.44
C LYS A 33 -7.66 -7.81 -6.90
N PRO A 34 -7.28 -7.84 -8.20
CA PRO A 34 -6.13 -8.64 -8.63
C PRO A 34 -4.83 -8.26 -7.92
N LEU A 35 -4.59 -6.97 -7.69
CA LEU A 35 -3.38 -6.48 -7.03
C LEU A 35 -3.30 -6.95 -5.56
N THR A 36 -4.41 -6.91 -4.84
CA THR A 36 -4.47 -7.36 -3.44
C THR A 36 -4.41 -8.88 -3.33
N GLU A 37 -4.98 -9.61 -4.30
CA GLU A 37 -4.81 -11.07 -4.41
C GLU A 37 -3.33 -11.45 -4.55
N VAL A 38 -2.55 -10.67 -5.30
CA VAL A 38 -1.11 -10.90 -5.45
C VAL A 38 -0.39 -10.64 -4.15
N LEU A 39 -0.64 -9.49 -3.52
CA LEU A 39 -0.02 -9.16 -2.23
C LEU A 39 -0.31 -10.22 -1.15
N CYS A 40 -1.52 -10.79 -1.13
CA CYS A 40 -1.87 -11.84 -0.17
C CYS A 40 -1.11 -13.16 -0.41
N ASN A 41 -0.89 -13.54 -1.67
CA ASN A 41 -0.46 -14.89 -2.03
C ASN A 41 1.00 -14.98 -2.49
N ASN A 42 1.63 -13.86 -2.85
CA ASN A 42 2.99 -13.86 -3.38
C ASN A 42 4.02 -13.94 -2.24
N THR A 43 4.82 -15.01 -2.27
CA THR A 43 5.84 -15.31 -1.26
C THR A 43 7.26 -14.86 -1.65
N ALA A 44 7.43 -14.20 -2.80
CA ALA A 44 8.71 -13.71 -3.29
C ALA A 44 8.80 -12.18 -3.35
N LEU A 45 7.66 -11.48 -3.46
CA LEU A 45 7.60 -10.04 -3.69
C LEU A 45 8.06 -9.27 -2.45
N THR A 46 9.18 -8.57 -2.57
CA THR A 46 9.75 -7.72 -1.51
C THR A 46 9.50 -6.24 -1.76
N ASN A 47 9.27 -5.84 -3.02
CA ASN A 47 9.16 -4.44 -3.43
C ASN A 47 7.96 -4.24 -4.35
N LEU A 48 7.06 -3.35 -3.96
CA LEU A 48 5.89 -2.97 -4.76
C LEU A 48 5.81 -1.45 -4.90
N ASN A 49 5.80 -0.96 -6.14
CA ASN A 49 5.61 0.46 -6.44
C ASN A 49 4.28 0.68 -7.17
N LEU A 50 3.37 1.41 -6.53
CA LEU A 50 2.05 1.79 -7.02
C LEU A 50 1.87 3.32 -7.09
N ASN A 51 2.96 4.08 -7.01
CA ASN A 51 2.94 5.53 -7.02
C ASN A 51 2.17 6.09 -8.24
N ASN A 52 1.52 7.24 -8.07
CA ASN A 52 0.79 7.95 -9.12
C ASN A 52 -0.29 7.10 -9.80
N ASN A 53 -1.08 6.36 -9.01
CA ASN A 53 -2.21 5.60 -9.53
C ASN A 53 -3.53 6.00 -8.88
N MET A 54 -4.59 6.05 -9.68
CA MET A 54 -5.96 6.26 -9.20
C MET A 54 -6.57 4.94 -8.70
N LEU A 55 -6.17 4.54 -7.51
CA LEU A 55 -6.54 3.24 -6.95
C LEU A 55 -8.04 3.13 -6.59
N GLY A 56 -8.72 4.26 -6.38
CA GLY A 56 -10.16 4.32 -6.13
C GLY A 56 -10.56 4.16 -4.67
N GLU A 57 -11.83 4.47 -4.37
CA GLU A 57 -12.39 4.73 -3.02
C GLU A 57 -12.35 3.55 -2.04
N TYR A 58 -12.07 2.33 -2.50
CA TYR A 58 -12.03 1.14 -1.64
C TYR A 58 -10.64 0.52 -1.49
N VAL A 59 -9.62 1.15 -2.07
CA VAL A 59 -8.28 0.57 -2.08
C VAL A 59 -7.72 0.39 -0.67
N GLY A 60 -8.00 1.33 0.25
CA GLY A 60 -7.43 1.31 1.60
C GLY A 60 -7.71 0.01 2.34
N ASN A 61 -8.97 -0.42 2.37
CA ASN A 61 -9.37 -1.64 3.05
C ASN A 61 -8.77 -2.89 2.41
N SER A 62 -8.78 -2.97 1.07
CA SER A 62 -8.24 -4.14 0.37
C SER A 62 -6.71 -4.23 0.51
N LEU A 63 -5.99 -3.10 0.50
CA LEU A 63 -4.56 -3.07 0.77
C LEU A 63 -4.24 -3.39 2.23
N ALA A 64 -5.02 -2.87 3.19
CA ALA A 64 -4.87 -3.18 4.60
C ALA A 64 -5.03 -4.68 4.87
N GLU A 65 -6.06 -5.31 4.31
CA GLU A 65 -6.25 -6.76 4.41
C GLU A 65 -5.07 -7.52 3.79
N ALA A 66 -4.61 -7.08 2.62
CA ALA A 66 -3.48 -7.71 1.96
C ALA A 66 -2.18 -7.57 2.75
N LEU A 67 -1.92 -6.41 3.34
CA LEU A 67 -0.75 -6.18 4.20
C LEU A 67 -0.80 -7.01 5.49
N CYS A 68 -1.98 -7.27 6.05
CA CYS A 68 -2.10 -8.17 7.21
C CYS A 68 -1.67 -9.61 6.89
N LYS A 69 -1.87 -10.05 5.64
CA LYS A 69 -1.56 -11.42 5.19
C LYS A 69 -0.18 -11.52 4.54
N ASN A 70 0.32 -10.43 3.96
CA ASN A 70 1.61 -10.42 3.29
C ASN A 70 2.75 -10.58 4.31
N THR A 71 3.61 -11.55 4.07
CA THR A 71 4.71 -11.94 4.97
C THR A 71 6.09 -11.74 4.33
N THR A 72 6.17 -10.94 3.26
CA THR A 72 7.35 -10.94 2.37
C THR A 72 7.76 -9.55 1.91
N SER A 73 6.79 -8.68 1.67
CA SER A 73 7.01 -7.30 1.26
C SER A 73 7.77 -6.53 2.32
N LYS A 74 8.81 -5.85 1.86
CA LYS A 74 9.68 -4.95 2.62
C LYS A 74 9.41 -3.49 2.27
N ASN A 75 9.18 -3.22 0.99
CA ASN A 75 9.02 -1.88 0.45
C ASN A 75 7.68 -1.73 -0.27
N LEU A 76 6.86 -0.78 0.17
CA LEU A 76 5.59 -0.45 -0.47
C LEU A 76 5.52 1.05 -0.74
N ASN A 77 5.34 1.43 -2.00
CA ASN A 77 5.12 2.81 -2.40
C ASN A 77 3.68 3.02 -2.89
N LEU A 78 2.91 3.83 -2.16
CA LEU A 78 1.55 4.26 -2.45
C LEU A 78 1.46 5.79 -2.63
N GLY A 79 2.58 6.46 -2.86
CA GLY A 79 2.64 7.91 -3.01
C GLY A 79 1.77 8.42 -4.16
N ASN A 80 1.36 9.68 -4.07
CA ASN A 80 0.60 10.43 -5.06
C ASN A 80 -0.59 9.67 -5.67
N SER A 81 -1.21 8.77 -4.90
CA SER A 81 -2.32 7.96 -5.40
C SER A 81 -3.65 8.71 -5.33
N TYR A 82 -3.72 9.83 -4.59
CA TYR A 82 -4.89 10.67 -4.33
C TYR A 82 -6.16 9.91 -3.88
N SER A 83 -6.03 8.61 -3.61
CA SER A 83 -7.09 7.65 -3.34
C SER A 83 -6.95 7.06 -1.93
N ILE A 84 -5.84 7.35 -1.23
CA ILE A 84 -5.69 7.03 0.18
C ILE A 84 -6.19 8.24 0.96
N ASP A 85 -7.48 8.20 1.30
CA ASP A 85 -8.11 9.17 2.17
C ASP A 85 -7.91 8.80 3.65
N GLU A 86 -8.58 9.53 4.54
CA GLU A 86 -8.52 9.30 5.97
C GLU A 86 -8.99 7.90 6.39
N LEU A 87 -10.06 7.38 5.78
CA LEU A 87 -10.58 6.04 6.10
C LEU A 87 -9.59 4.96 5.66
N ALA A 88 -9.04 5.11 4.45
CA ALA A 88 -7.99 4.24 3.95
C ALA A 88 -6.73 4.31 4.81
N GLY A 89 -6.35 5.51 5.27
CA GLY A 89 -5.23 5.73 6.17
C GLY A 89 -5.38 4.98 7.50
N LYS A 90 -6.57 5.04 8.11
CA LYS A 90 -6.89 4.32 9.36
C LYS A 90 -6.77 2.81 9.17
N ALA A 91 -7.33 2.27 8.08
CA ALA A 91 -7.21 0.84 7.76
C ALA A 91 -5.75 0.41 7.57
N LEU A 92 -4.93 1.22 6.89
CA LEU A 92 -3.50 0.95 6.72
C LEU A 92 -2.74 0.99 8.05
N ALA A 93 -3.07 1.92 8.96
CA ALA A 93 -2.48 1.97 10.29
C ALA A 93 -2.79 0.72 11.13
N GLU A 94 -4.03 0.23 11.08
CA GLU A 94 -4.40 -1.03 11.73
C GLU A 94 -3.63 -2.24 11.14
N ALA A 95 -3.44 -2.25 9.81
CA ALA A 95 -2.65 -3.29 9.17
C ALA A 95 -1.17 -3.23 9.56
N LEU A 96 -0.60 -2.03 9.70
CA LEU A 96 0.76 -1.85 10.19
C LEU A 96 0.96 -2.39 11.61
N CYS A 97 -0.05 -2.33 12.48
CA CYS A 97 0.04 -2.94 13.82
C CYS A 97 0.29 -4.47 13.76
N LYS A 98 -0.13 -5.13 12.67
CA LYS A 98 -0.10 -6.59 12.50
C LYS A 98 1.00 -7.06 11.56
N ASN A 99 1.38 -6.22 10.59
CA ASN A 99 2.42 -6.57 9.63
C ASN A 99 3.79 -6.56 10.32
N THR A 100 4.55 -7.63 10.11
CA THR A 100 5.87 -7.84 10.74
C THR A 100 6.99 -7.93 9.71
N THR A 101 6.75 -7.49 8.48
CA THR A 101 7.74 -7.64 7.40
C THR A 101 8.09 -6.34 6.73
N LEU A 102 7.14 -5.41 6.60
CA LEU A 102 7.31 -4.13 5.93
C LEU A 102 8.31 -3.27 6.72
N THR A 103 9.32 -2.78 6.02
CA THR A 103 10.36 -1.90 6.54
C THR A 103 10.23 -0.48 6.00
N ASN A 104 9.59 -0.31 4.84
CA ASN A 104 9.48 0.97 4.16
C ASN A 104 8.06 1.16 3.61
N LEU A 105 7.42 2.25 3.99
CA LEU A 105 6.11 2.66 3.48
C LEU A 105 6.13 4.11 3.04
N ASP A 106 5.82 4.36 1.76
CA ASP A 106 5.63 5.70 1.21
C ASP A 106 4.14 5.98 0.97
N LEU A 107 3.61 6.97 1.68
CA LEU A 107 2.25 7.47 1.57
C LEU A 107 2.22 8.95 1.15
N CYS A 108 3.32 9.53 0.67
CA CYS A 108 3.37 10.96 0.34
C CYS A 108 2.31 11.38 -0.67
N GLY A 109 1.79 12.60 -0.59
CA GLY A 109 0.86 13.14 -1.59
C GLY A 109 -0.49 12.43 -1.63
N ASN A 110 -0.96 11.91 -0.50
CA ASN A 110 -2.32 11.38 -0.34
C ASN A 110 -3.20 12.33 0.50
N ARG A 111 -4.36 11.87 0.97
CA ARG A 111 -5.36 12.69 1.68
C ARG A 111 -5.71 12.09 3.04
N LEU A 112 -4.67 11.70 3.78
CA LEU A 112 -4.85 11.01 5.06
C LEU A 112 -5.60 11.86 6.11
N GLY A 113 -5.48 13.20 6.05
CA GLY A 113 -6.18 14.08 6.99
C GLY A 113 -5.64 14.00 8.42
N GLU A 114 -6.11 14.89 9.30
CA GLU A 114 -5.56 15.02 10.66
C GLU A 114 -6.01 13.88 11.58
N LEU A 115 -7.18 13.29 11.31
CA LEU A 115 -7.75 12.28 12.20
C LEU A 115 -7.06 10.92 12.08
N VAL A 116 -6.13 10.71 11.15
CA VAL A 116 -5.33 9.46 11.08
C VAL A 116 -4.16 9.47 12.05
N ASN A 117 -3.78 10.64 12.58
CA ASN A 117 -2.53 10.83 13.34
C ASN A 117 -2.45 9.90 14.54
N LYS A 118 -3.56 9.73 15.26
CA LYS A 118 -3.61 8.90 16.45
C LYS A 118 -3.37 7.42 16.10
N GLU A 119 -4.02 6.96 15.04
CA GLU A 119 -3.94 5.57 14.56
C GLU A 119 -2.55 5.27 14.02
N LEU A 120 -1.94 6.19 13.25
CA LEU A 120 -0.55 6.05 12.81
C LEU A 120 0.43 6.05 14.00
N ALA A 121 0.25 6.94 14.98
CA ALA A 121 1.09 6.96 16.18
C ALA A 121 0.98 5.65 16.97
N GLU A 122 -0.22 5.12 17.16
CA GLU A 122 -0.44 3.83 17.81
C GLU A 122 0.19 2.67 17.01
N ALA A 123 0.04 2.69 15.69
CA ALA A 123 0.65 1.70 14.81
C ALA A 123 2.17 1.71 14.89
N LEU A 124 2.79 2.89 14.91
CA LEU A 124 4.24 3.05 15.04
C LEU A 124 4.76 2.61 16.42
N CYS A 125 3.98 2.80 17.49
CA CYS A 125 4.35 2.29 18.82
C CYS A 125 4.34 0.76 18.90
N LYS A 126 3.50 0.09 18.09
CA LYS A 126 3.32 -1.37 18.09
C LYS A 126 4.18 -2.07 17.05
N ASN A 127 4.39 -1.43 15.90
CA ASN A 127 5.16 -2.00 14.80
C ASN A 127 6.65 -1.94 15.13
N THR A 128 7.34 -3.06 15.00
CA THR A 128 8.77 -3.20 15.33
C THR A 128 9.66 -3.41 14.10
N THR A 129 9.08 -3.40 12.90
CA THR A 129 9.78 -3.72 11.65
C THR A 129 9.88 -2.54 10.69
N LEU A 130 8.95 -1.59 10.77
CA LEU A 130 8.92 -0.39 9.95
C LEU A 130 10.05 0.53 10.38
N ILE A 131 10.91 0.88 9.42
CA ILE A 131 12.08 1.73 9.60
C ILE A 131 11.78 3.12 9.04
N ASP A 132 11.25 3.17 7.81
CA ASP A 132 10.96 4.42 7.12
C ASP A 132 9.46 4.54 6.80
N LEU A 133 8.87 5.65 7.23
CA LEU A 133 7.51 6.05 6.91
C LEU A 133 7.51 7.46 6.31
N TYR A 134 7.09 7.57 5.05
CA TYR A 134 7.02 8.85 4.35
C TYR A 134 5.58 9.37 4.28
N LEU A 135 5.33 10.53 4.87
CA LEU A 135 4.00 11.11 5.05
C LEU A 135 3.86 12.54 4.51
N SER A 136 4.84 13.05 3.76
CA SER A 136 4.78 14.43 3.26
C SER A 136 3.53 14.70 2.42
N SER A 137 2.99 15.92 2.46
CA SER A 137 1.84 16.34 1.65
C SER A 137 0.56 15.51 1.87
N ASN A 138 0.20 15.23 3.13
CA ASN A 138 -0.99 14.44 3.51
C ASN A 138 -2.06 15.20 4.31
N SER A 139 -1.93 16.52 4.44
CA SER A 139 -2.83 17.35 5.26
C SER A 139 -3.00 16.82 6.68
N LEU A 140 -1.90 16.41 7.32
CA LEU A 140 -1.90 15.80 8.66
C LEU A 140 -2.13 16.80 9.80
N GLY A 141 -2.35 18.08 9.52
CA GLY A 141 -2.58 19.07 10.57
C GLY A 141 -1.32 19.36 11.36
N GLY A 142 -0.57 20.36 10.89
CA GLY A 142 0.55 20.93 11.62
C GLY A 142 0.31 22.42 11.78
N SER A 143 -0.13 22.81 12.97
CA SER A 143 0.05 24.16 13.51
C SER A 143 0.63 24.04 14.91
#